data_AF-L1JHV1-F1
#
_entry.id   AF-L1JHV1-F1
#
_cell.length_a   1.000
_cell.length_b   1.000
_cell.length_c   1.000
_cell.angle_alpha   90.00
_cell.angle_beta   90.00
_cell.angle_gamma   90.00
#
_symmetry.space_group_name_H-M   'P 1'
#
loop_
_entity.id
_entity.type
_entity.pdbx_description
1 polymer ?
#
loop_
_entity_poly.entity_id
_entity_poly.type
_entity_poly.pdbx_seq_one_letter_code
_entity_poly.pdbx_strand_id
1 'polypeptide(L)'
;MSLSLSTTYSPHTAVQDSTAALVRLTSGGSPVDCGQTVDAGSLLPVSFTAPTGSEYLIEVVASSSSAIPFTNGRCTGKRLDNNVGSVTVPPDGTITIRAAWSTSRSAAIFKSPDCVYTVMPSQGCEAGLYLDSGECVSCPTYSTSPAQSTSADACQCLAGYTSSSGSCQACPAGSYKPTVGSEACSPCPTGSFSTLTAASSSSACVACRSTCAEGEKEIVACSATTNRVCIPANCSKCEMGQFLTDCNVTASHAGTCVQCSPCALGQYRDGCAGMSAGECKACPTSTETSEGGCSVADQVCVPIVKSVPTINFDVTVLIQLAIVLIDFTSDLQAHFIHAVALTAETLDSNVMIVSMDASSG
;
A
#
# COMPACT_ATOMS: atom_id res chain seq x y z
N MET A 1 -10.05 13.15 -82.17
CA MET A 1 -9.95 14.26 -81.19
C MET A 1 -9.65 13.65 -79.83
N SER A 2 -8.37 13.59 -79.50
CA SER A 2 -7.84 13.20 -78.21
C SER A 2 -8.06 14.37 -77.24
N LEU A 3 -8.91 14.16 -76.21
CA LEU A 3 -8.96 15.05 -75.06
C LEU A 3 -7.83 14.61 -74.11
N SER A 4 -6.77 15.40 -74.12
CA SER A 4 -5.64 15.33 -73.22
C SER A 4 -6.08 15.46 -71.76
N LEU A 5 -5.88 14.40 -70.98
CA LEU A 5 -5.82 14.48 -69.51
C LEU A 5 -4.55 15.26 -69.12
N SER A 6 -4.75 16.53 -68.77
CA SER A 6 -3.82 17.39 -68.05
C SER A 6 -4.74 18.30 -67.23
N THR A 7 -4.80 18.19 -65.92
CA THR A 7 -3.71 18.61 -65.02
C THR A 7 -3.71 17.81 -63.72
N THR A 8 -2.54 17.35 -63.33
CA THR A 8 -2.12 17.09 -61.95
C THR A 8 -2.60 18.20 -61.01
N TYR A 9 -3.65 17.93 -60.23
CA TYR A 9 -4.10 18.79 -59.12
C TYR A 9 -3.26 18.44 -57.89
N SER A 10 -2.17 19.16 -57.64
CA SER A 10 -1.45 19.09 -56.35
C SER A 10 -2.26 19.87 -55.31
N PRO A 11 -2.85 19.21 -54.30
CA PRO A 11 -3.66 19.89 -53.29
C PRO A 11 -2.73 20.57 -52.27
N HIS A 12 -3.00 21.83 -51.93
CA HIS A 12 -2.34 22.61 -50.87
C HIS A 12 -0.80 22.49 -50.77
N THR A 13 -0.07 23.51 -51.23
CA THR A 13 1.39 23.47 -51.45
C THR A 13 2.26 23.32 -50.18
N ALA A 14 1.74 23.53 -48.97
CA ALA A 14 2.44 23.31 -47.70
C ALA A 14 1.47 23.29 -46.50
N VAL A 15 1.84 22.58 -45.42
CA VAL A 15 1.22 22.71 -44.09
C VAL A 15 2.11 23.59 -43.21
N GLN A 16 1.56 24.66 -42.63
CA GLN A 16 2.30 25.64 -41.82
C GLN A 16 1.73 25.74 -40.40
N ASP A 17 2.59 25.76 -39.39
CA ASP A 17 2.21 26.09 -38.02
C ASP A 17 1.76 27.55 -37.93
N SER A 18 0.65 27.81 -37.22
CA SER A 18 0.11 29.15 -37.03
C SER A 18 -0.57 29.29 -35.68
N THR A 19 -0.28 30.39 -34.97
CA THR A 19 -0.92 30.77 -33.69
C THR A 19 -2.13 31.68 -33.89
N ALA A 20 -2.50 31.97 -35.13
CA ALA A 20 -3.62 32.86 -35.45
C ALA A 20 -4.99 32.27 -35.07
N ALA A 21 -5.04 30.96 -34.77
CA ALA A 21 -6.22 30.27 -34.31
C ALA A 21 -5.88 29.36 -33.13
N LEU A 22 -6.80 29.24 -32.18
CA LEU A 22 -6.69 28.32 -31.05
C LEU A 22 -7.87 27.36 -31.06
N VAL A 23 -7.60 26.13 -30.64
CA VAL A 23 -8.60 25.08 -30.46
C VAL A 23 -8.57 24.60 -29.02
N ARG A 24 -9.75 24.46 -28.40
CA ARG A 24 -9.88 24.01 -27.01
C ARG A 24 -11.11 23.13 -26.85
N LEU A 25 -11.03 22.15 -25.95
CA LEU A 25 -12.24 21.52 -25.41
C LEU A 25 -13.00 22.55 -24.55
N THR A 26 -14.32 22.46 -24.50
CA THR A 26 -15.13 23.23 -23.57
C THR A 26 -15.79 22.29 -22.58
N SER A 27 -15.91 22.74 -21.34
CA SER A 27 -16.65 22.06 -20.28
C SER A 27 -17.53 23.08 -19.56
N GLY A 28 -18.81 22.78 -19.37
CA GLY A 28 -19.76 23.71 -18.74
C GLY A 28 -19.92 25.06 -19.46
N GLY A 29 -19.61 25.13 -20.76
CA GLY A 29 -19.64 26.37 -21.56
C GLY A 29 -18.36 27.20 -21.51
N SER A 30 -17.35 26.80 -20.74
CA SER A 30 -16.05 27.48 -20.64
C SER A 30 -14.93 26.70 -21.34
N PRO A 31 -13.95 27.37 -21.97
CA PRO A 31 -12.81 26.71 -22.59
C PRO A 31 -11.84 26.12 -21.55
N VAL A 32 -11.44 24.86 -21.76
CA VAL A 32 -10.41 24.16 -20.97
C VAL A 32 -9.03 24.46 -21.55
N ASP A 33 -8.13 24.97 -20.72
CA ASP A 33 -6.74 25.27 -21.11
C ASP A 33 -5.96 24.01 -21.53
N CYS A 34 -5.06 24.15 -22.49
CA CYS A 34 -4.18 23.05 -22.91
C CYS A 34 -3.29 22.58 -21.75
N GLY A 35 -3.02 21.28 -21.67
CA GLY A 35 -2.25 20.65 -20.59
C GLY A 35 -3.06 20.34 -19.34
N GLN A 36 -4.33 20.78 -19.28
CA GLN A 36 -5.24 20.41 -18.20
C GLN A 36 -5.84 19.02 -18.40
N THR A 37 -6.52 18.55 -17.38
CA THR A 37 -7.18 17.25 -17.35
C THR A 37 -8.63 17.31 -17.81
N VAL A 38 -9.10 16.21 -18.40
CA VAL A 38 -10.49 16.04 -18.83
C VAL A 38 -11.01 14.66 -18.45
N ASP A 39 -12.30 14.56 -18.16
CA ASP A 39 -12.90 13.32 -17.64
C ASP A 39 -13.20 12.31 -18.76
N ALA A 40 -12.75 11.07 -18.57
CA ALA A 40 -12.97 9.95 -19.49
C ALA A 40 -14.45 9.75 -19.84
N GLY A 41 -14.75 9.41 -21.08
CA GLY A 41 -16.12 9.20 -21.54
C GLY A 41 -16.98 10.47 -21.66
N SER A 42 -16.48 11.64 -21.23
CA SER A 42 -17.18 12.91 -21.44
C SER A 42 -17.30 13.24 -22.91
N LEU A 43 -18.46 13.78 -23.30
CA LEU A 43 -18.69 14.32 -24.64
C LEU A 43 -18.44 15.84 -24.61
N LEU A 44 -17.20 16.24 -24.84
CA LEU A 44 -16.79 17.64 -24.72
C LEU A 44 -16.93 18.37 -26.06
N PRO A 45 -17.61 19.52 -26.12
CA PRO A 45 -17.63 20.35 -27.32
C PRO A 45 -16.24 20.94 -27.62
N VAL A 46 -15.96 21.19 -28.88
CA VAL A 46 -14.71 21.81 -29.34
C VAL A 46 -14.97 23.26 -29.71
N SER A 47 -14.31 24.19 -29.01
CA SER A 47 -14.30 25.60 -29.39
C SER A 47 -13.09 25.91 -30.27
N PHE A 48 -13.32 26.80 -31.24
CA PHE A 48 -12.31 27.23 -32.19
C PHE A 48 -12.44 28.74 -32.41
N THR A 49 -11.32 29.46 -32.28
CA THR A 49 -11.27 30.90 -32.56
C THR A 49 -10.64 31.09 -33.94
N ALA A 50 -11.46 31.43 -34.93
CA ALA A 50 -11.01 31.57 -36.30
C ALA A 50 -10.38 32.94 -36.61
N PRO A 51 -9.32 32.99 -37.44
CA PRO A 51 -8.77 34.23 -37.96
C PRO A 51 -9.62 34.70 -39.16
N THR A 52 -10.83 35.19 -38.91
CA THR A 52 -11.71 35.94 -39.86
C THR A 52 -11.86 35.40 -41.30
N GLY A 53 -13.04 34.86 -41.64
CA GLY A 53 -13.40 34.44 -43.02
C GLY A 53 -14.21 33.13 -43.07
N SER A 54 -14.80 32.75 -44.21
CA SER A 54 -15.62 31.53 -44.34
C SER A 54 -14.79 30.35 -44.84
N GLU A 55 -14.01 29.70 -43.96
CA GLU A 55 -12.93 28.80 -44.38
C GLU A 55 -12.61 27.70 -43.35
N TYR A 56 -13.33 26.57 -43.31
CA TYR A 56 -13.03 25.56 -42.27
C TYR A 56 -13.08 24.10 -42.77
N LEU A 57 -11.99 23.39 -42.47
CA LEU A 57 -11.88 21.94 -42.47
C LEU A 57 -11.14 21.54 -41.18
N ILE A 58 -11.90 21.45 -40.09
CA ILE A 58 -11.38 21.12 -38.76
C ILE A 58 -11.24 19.60 -38.66
N GLU A 59 -10.07 19.10 -38.28
CA GLU A 59 -9.85 17.68 -38.01
C GLU A 59 -9.42 17.50 -36.57
N VAL A 60 -10.25 16.86 -35.74
CA VAL A 60 -9.92 16.56 -34.35
C VAL A 60 -9.42 15.12 -34.26
N VAL A 61 -8.13 14.94 -34.01
CA VAL A 61 -7.49 13.62 -33.93
C VAL A 61 -7.45 13.14 -32.49
N ALA A 62 -8.54 12.52 -32.02
CA ALA A 62 -8.52 11.80 -30.74
C ALA A 62 -7.79 10.46 -30.90
N SER A 63 -6.46 10.41 -30.77
CA SER A 63 -5.77 9.12 -30.58
C SER A 63 -4.42 9.24 -29.88
N SER A 64 -4.04 8.16 -29.20
CA SER A 64 -2.71 7.82 -28.67
C SER A 64 -1.68 7.50 -29.77
N SER A 65 -2.01 7.68 -31.04
CA SER A 65 -1.18 7.33 -32.18
C SER A 65 -0.78 8.57 -32.96
N SER A 66 0.51 8.70 -33.23
CA SER A 66 1.19 9.75 -33.99
C SER A 66 0.85 9.77 -35.50
N ALA A 67 -0.32 9.26 -35.89
CA ALA A 67 -0.74 9.25 -37.28
C ALA A 67 -0.99 10.69 -37.77
N ILE A 68 -0.13 11.14 -38.67
CA ILE A 68 -0.25 12.43 -39.35
C ILE A 68 -1.36 12.28 -40.40
N PRO A 69 -2.50 12.99 -40.31
CA PRO A 69 -3.61 12.81 -41.25
C PRO A 69 -3.40 13.54 -42.59
N PHE A 70 -2.25 14.20 -42.77
CA PHE A 70 -1.91 14.89 -44.00
C PHE A 70 -1.22 13.92 -44.96
N THR A 71 -1.99 13.14 -45.71
CA THR A 71 -1.43 12.35 -46.82
C THR A 71 -1.55 13.18 -48.09
N ASN A 72 -0.41 13.50 -48.71
CA ASN A 72 -0.35 14.21 -50.00
C ASN A 72 -1.16 15.52 -50.06
N GLY A 73 -1.14 16.35 -49.01
CA GLY A 73 -1.77 17.68 -49.03
C GLY A 73 -3.30 17.70 -48.98
N ARG A 74 -3.96 16.60 -48.61
CA ARG A 74 -5.39 16.55 -48.30
C ARG A 74 -5.59 16.28 -46.81
N CYS A 75 -6.53 17.00 -46.18
CA CYS A 75 -7.05 16.57 -44.89
C CYS A 75 -8.09 15.45 -45.12
N THR A 76 -7.95 14.35 -44.41
CA THR A 76 -8.88 13.20 -44.51
C THR A 76 -9.94 13.20 -43.40
N GLY A 77 -9.90 14.18 -42.49
CA GLY A 77 -10.79 14.27 -41.33
C GLY A 77 -12.22 14.78 -41.59
N LYS A 78 -13.02 14.76 -40.52
CA LYS A 78 -14.45 15.15 -40.51
C LYS A 78 -14.61 16.67 -40.51
N ARG A 79 -15.15 17.25 -41.59
CA ARG A 79 -15.45 18.70 -41.69
C ARG A 79 -16.44 19.15 -40.61
N LEU A 80 -15.99 20.04 -39.73
CA LEU A 80 -16.86 20.79 -38.82
C LEU A 80 -17.06 22.19 -39.42
N ASP A 81 -18.25 22.46 -39.94
CA ASP A 81 -18.67 23.84 -40.20
C ASP A 81 -18.97 24.52 -38.83
N ASN A 82 -19.19 25.84 -38.77
CA ASN A 82 -19.32 26.65 -37.54
C ASN A 82 -20.37 26.19 -36.48
N ASN A 83 -21.02 25.04 -36.65
CA ASN A 83 -21.72 24.30 -35.61
C ASN A 83 -20.76 23.26 -34.98
N VAL A 84 -20.23 23.66 -33.82
CA VAL A 84 -19.38 22.93 -32.88
C VAL A 84 -19.56 21.41 -32.90
N GLY A 85 -18.50 20.67 -33.28
CA GLY A 85 -18.41 19.23 -33.07
C GLY A 85 -18.03 18.91 -31.62
N SER A 86 -18.50 17.78 -31.10
CA SER A 86 -18.05 17.24 -29.81
C SER A 86 -17.16 16.01 -30.01
N VAL A 87 -16.29 15.77 -29.03
CA VAL A 87 -15.38 14.62 -29.00
C VAL A 87 -15.63 13.82 -27.73
N THR A 88 -15.75 12.51 -27.88
CA THR A 88 -15.79 11.59 -26.74
C THR A 88 -14.37 11.39 -26.23
N VAL A 89 -14.13 11.72 -24.97
CA VAL A 89 -12.84 11.51 -24.30
C VAL A 89 -12.60 9.99 -24.17
N PRO A 90 -11.41 9.47 -24.53
CA PRO A 90 -11.10 8.04 -24.38
C PRO A 90 -11.13 7.59 -22.91
N PRO A 91 -11.11 6.28 -22.62
CA PRO A 91 -11.18 5.77 -21.25
C PRO A 91 -9.96 6.12 -20.38
N ASP A 92 -8.80 6.29 -21.00
CA ASP A 92 -7.52 6.60 -20.34
C ASP A 92 -6.53 7.27 -21.32
N GLY A 93 -5.34 7.62 -20.81
CA GLY A 93 -4.25 8.16 -21.61
C GLY A 93 -4.33 9.67 -21.86
N THR A 94 -4.09 10.09 -23.10
CA THR A 94 -4.11 11.50 -23.49
C THR A 94 -4.99 11.69 -24.71
N ILE A 95 -5.63 12.85 -24.79
CA ILE A 95 -6.34 13.30 -25.98
C ILE A 95 -5.63 14.54 -26.51
N THR A 96 -5.22 14.48 -27.78
CA THR A 96 -4.63 15.63 -28.48
C THR A 96 -5.67 16.20 -29.43
N ILE A 97 -5.85 17.51 -29.46
CA ILE A 97 -6.66 18.18 -30.46
C ILE A 97 -5.83 19.21 -31.21
N ARG A 98 -6.13 19.37 -32.49
CA ARG A 98 -5.49 20.33 -33.39
C ARG A 98 -6.56 20.86 -34.32
N ALA A 99 -6.45 22.12 -34.73
CA ALA A 99 -7.26 22.68 -35.81
C ALA A 99 -6.41 22.85 -37.07
N ALA A 100 -7.04 22.67 -38.23
CA ALA A 100 -6.46 22.98 -39.52
C ALA A 100 -7.44 23.84 -40.34
N TRP A 101 -6.92 24.78 -41.12
CA TRP A 101 -7.73 25.65 -41.98
C TRP A 101 -6.97 26.10 -43.22
N SER A 102 -7.67 26.58 -44.24
CA SER A 102 -7.04 27.08 -45.47
C SER A 102 -7.89 28.15 -46.13
N THR A 103 -7.23 29.15 -46.71
CA THR A 103 -7.93 30.34 -47.23
C THR A 103 -8.56 30.21 -48.62
N SER A 104 -8.24 29.12 -49.31
CA SER A 104 -8.84 28.77 -50.59
C SER A 104 -8.48 27.34 -50.93
N ARG A 105 -9.09 26.80 -51.99
CA ARG A 105 -8.81 25.44 -52.48
C ARG A 105 -7.37 25.20 -52.97
N SER A 106 -6.58 26.26 -53.09
CA SER A 106 -5.19 26.22 -53.56
C SER A 106 -4.20 26.89 -52.59
N ALA A 107 -4.67 27.42 -51.46
CA ALA A 107 -3.81 28.07 -50.46
C ALA A 107 -3.07 27.04 -49.59
N ALA A 108 -2.10 27.49 -48.80
CA ALA A 108 -1.50 26.64 -47.76
C ALA A 108 -2.55 26.19 -46.73
N ILE A 109 -2.29 25.07 -46.07
CA ILE A 109 -3.05 24.64 -44.89
C ILE A 109 -2.30 25.18 -43.67
N PHE A 110 -2.98 25.95 -42.83
CA PHE A 110 -2.47 26.35 -41.54
C PHE A 110 -2.94 25.36 -40.48
N LYS A 111 -2.11 25.07 -39.49
CA LYS A 111 -2.44 24.23 -38.34
C LYS A 111 -2.15 24.96 -37.03
N SER A 112 -3.00 24.76 -36.03
CA SER A 112 -2.74 25.24 -34.67
C SER A 112 -1.64 24.40 -34.00
N PRO A 113 -1.04 24.89 -32.91
CA PRO A 113 -0.31 24.03 -31.98
C PRO A 113 -1.20 22.87 -31.49
N ASP A 114 -0.57 21.77 -31.09
CA ASP A 114 -1.25 20.67 -30.43
C ASP A 114 -1.69 21.08 -29.03
N CYS A 115 -2.96 20.83 -28.73
CA CYS A 115 -3.51 20.99 -27.39
C CYS A 115 -3.72 19.59 -26.82
N VAL A 116 -2.83 19.19 -25.90
CA VAL A 116 -2.85 17.88 -25.26
C VAL A 116 -3.56 17.99 -23.91
N TYR A 117 -4.47 17.05 -23.63
CA TYR A 117 -5.13 16.90 -22.35
C TYR A 117 -4.85 15.51 -21.77
N THR A 118 -4.65 15.45 -20.45
CA THR A 118 -4.54 14.18 -19.74
C THR A 118 -5.95 13.70 -19.39
N VAL A 119 -6.25 12.45 -19.70
CA VAL A 119 -7.56 11.86 -19.39
C VAL A 119 -7.54 11.37 -17.95
N MET A 120 -8.41 11.95 -17.12
CA MET A 120 -8.74 11.36 -15.82
C MET A 120 -9.82 10.29 -16.03
N PRO A 121 -9.60 9.03 -15.61
CA PRO A 121 -10.66 8.04 -15.63
C PRO A 121 -11.81 8.51 -14.75
N SER A 122 -13.02 8.58 -15.31
CA SER A 122 -14.07 9.47 -14.82
C SER A 122 -14.79 9.06 -13.54
N GLN A 123 -14.48 7.94 -12.89
CA GLN A 123 -15.05 7.55 -11.59
C GLN A 123 -14.14 6.52 -10.93
N GLY A 124 -13.02 6.94 -10.36
CA GLY A 124 -12.24 5.98 -9.62
C GLY A 124 -10.92 6.43 -9.04
N CYS A 125 -10.67 5.91 -7.86
CA CYS A 125 -9.38 6.02 -7.19
C CYS A 125 -8.43 4.93 -7.66
N GLU A 126 -7.12 5.16 -7.60
CA GLU A 126 -6.13 4.13 -7.85
C GLU A 126 -6.27 2.95 -6.87
N ALA A 127 -5.62 1.82 -7.17
CA ALA A 127 -5.66 0.66 -6.29
C ALA A 127 -5.14 1.02 -4.88
N GLY A 128 -5.80 0.49 -3.84
CA GLY A 128 -5.52 0.84 -2.46
C GLY A 128 -6.26 2.09 -1.93
N LEU A 129 -7.04 2.75 -2.77
CA LEU A 129 -7.90 3.89 -2.40
C LEU A 129 -9.37 3.63 -2.76
N TYR A 130 -10.29 4.36 -2.12
CA TYR A 130 -11.72 4.34 -2.43
C TYR A 130 -12.30 5.76 -2.44
N LEU A 131 -13.38 5.96 -3.20
CA LEU A 131 -14.09 7.24 -3.24
C LEU A 131 -14.94 7.41 -1.97
N ASP A 132 -14.72 8.51 -1.25
CA ASP A 132 -15.58 8.98 -0.16
C ASP A 132 -15.89 10.45 -0.38
N SER A 133 -17.17 10.80 -0.45
CA SER A 133 -17.62 12.20 -0.60
C SER A 133 -16.97 12.98 -1.75
N GLY A 134 -16.54 12.29 -2.81
CA GLY A 134 -15.89 12.88 -3.99
C GLY A 134 -14.37 12.96 -3.91
N GLU A 135 -13.75 12.49 -2.82
CA GLU A 135 -12.30 12.43 -2.64
C GLU A 135 -11.80 10.98 -2.55
N CYS A 136 -10.55 10.76 -2.96
CA CYS A 136 -9.92 9.46 -2.85
C CYS A 136 -9.25 9.29 -1.50
N VAL A 137 -9.77 8.35 -0.71
CA VAL A 137 -9.30 8.03 0.64
C VAL A 137 -8.56 6.69 0.62
N SER A 138 -7.45 6.59 1.34
CA SER A 138 -6.69 5.33 1.46
C SER A 138 -7.48 4.27 2.22
N CYS A 139 -7.37 3.02 1.79
CA CYS A 139 -7.88 1.90 2.55
C CYS A 139 -7.23 1.79 3.95
N PRO A 140 -7.95 1.22 4.95
CA PRO A 140 -7.40 0.97 6.28
C PRO A 140 -6.11 0.15 6.28
N THR A 141 -5.35 0.20 7.38
CA THR A 141 -4.08 -0.53 7.51
C THR A 141 -4.23 -2.02 7.17
N TYR A 142 -3.26 -2.54 6.41
CA TYR A 142 -3.22 -3.93 5.93
C TYR A 142 -4.38 -4.35 5.02
N SER A 143 -5.00 -3.39 4.34
CA SER A 143 -6.02 -3.64 3.32
C SER A 143 -5.72 -2.94 2.01
N THR A 144 -6.37 -3.38 0.94
CA THR A 144 -6.26 -2.80 -0.40
C THR A 144 -7.59 -2.92 -1.13
N SER A 145 -7.79 -2.07 -2.13
CA SER A 145 -8.96 -2.06 -2.99
C SER A 145 -8.53 -2.14 -4.45
N PRO A 146 -9.36 -2.69 -5.35
CA PRO A 146 -9.16 -2.54 -6.78
C PRO A 146 -9.18 -1.06 -7.18
N ALA A 147 -8.51 -0.72 -8.29
CA ALA A 147 -8.71 0.59 -8.90
C ALA A 147 -10.19 0.81 -9.24
N GLN A 148 -10.61 2.06 -9.27
CA GLN A 148 -11.99 2.48 -9.44
C GLN A 148 -12.95 2.14 -8.29
N SER A 149 -12.43 1.85 -7.10
CA SER A 149 -13.28 1.61 -5.93
C SER A 149 -14.01 2.86 -5.50
N THR A 150 -15.32 2.73 -5.28
CA THR A 150 -16.21 3.85 -4.93
C THR A 150 -16.79 3.75 -3.51
N SER A 151 -16.30 2.81 -2.70
CA SER A 151 -16.74 2.60 -1.31
C SER A 151 -15.62 1.97 -0.48
N ALA A 152 -15.59 2.26 0.82
CA ALA A 152 -14.71 1.62 1.79
C ALA A 152 -14.89 0.09 1.84
N ASP A 153 -16.08 -0.41 1.49
CA ASP A 153 -16.37 -1.86 1.47
C ASP A 153 -15.54 -2.62 0.42
N ALA A 154 -14.97 -1.89 -0.55
CA ALA A 154 -14.05 -2.47 -1.53
C ALA A 154 -12.65 -2.75 -0.94
N CYS A 155 -12.34 -2.20 0.24
CA CYS A 155 -11.08 -2.47 0.93
C CYS A 155 -11.12 -3.87 1.55
N GLN A 156 -10.24 -4.73 1.04
CA GLN A 156 -10.09 -6.12 1.45
C GLN A 156 -8.74 -6.34 2.11
N CYS A 157 -8.68 -7.23 3.10
CA CYS A 157 -7.43 -7.51 3.81
C CYS A 157 -6.39 -8.15 2.90
N LEU A 158 -5.14 -7.68 3.00
CA LEU A 158 -4.02 -8.20 2.25
C LEU A 158 -3.77 -9.69 2.54
N ALA A 159 -2.95 -10.33 1.72
CA ALA A 159 -2.46 -11.68 2.03
C ALA A 159 -1.73 -11.66 3.38
N GLY A 160 -1.97 -12.69 4.20
CA GLY A 160 -1.54 -12.75 5.59
C GLY A 160 -2.45 -12.02 6.58
N TYR A 161 -3.51 -11.35 6.14
CA TYR A 161 -4.43 -10.62 7.01
C TYR A 161 -5.88 -11.03 6.79
N THR A 162 -6.65 -11.10 7.87
CA THR A 162 -8.07 -11.47 7.89
C THR A 162 -8.92 -10.34 8.45
N SER A 163 -10.17 -10.26 8.03
CA SER A 163 -11.13 -9.31 8.60
C SER A 163 -11.61 -9.82 9.97
N SER A 164 -11.42 -9.01 11.00
CA SER A 164 -11.91 -9.25 12.36
C SER A 164 -12.42 -7.92 12.92
N SER A 165 -13.72 -7.86 13.21
CA SER A 165 -14.40 -6.67 13.76
C SER A 165 -14.25 -5.39 12.92
N GLY A 166 -14.19 -5.52 11.59
CA GLY A 166 -14.05 -4.37 10.67
C GLY A 166 -12.62 -3.86 10.49
N SER A 167 -11.63 -4.57 11.03
CA SER A 167 -10.20 -4.27 10.85
C SER A 167 -9.44 -5.48 10.32
N CYS A 168 -8.37 -5.24 9.57
CA CYS A 168 -7.51 -6.31 9.08
C CYS A 168 -6.48 -6.69 10.13
N GLN A 169 -6.58 -7.91 10.65
CA GLN A 169 -5.68 -8.48 11.65
C GLN A 169 -4.76 -9.51 11.01
N ALA A 170 -3.51 -9.57 11.49
CA ALA A 170 -2.54 -10.56 11.04
C ALA A 170 -3.06 -11.97 11.31
N CYS A 171 -2.83 -12.89 10.37
CA CYS A 171 -3.07 -14.30 10.60
C CYS A 171 -2.22 -14.76 11.79
N PRO A 172 -2.84 -15.42 12.80
CA PRO A 172 -2.09 -15.93 13.93
C PRO A 172 -1.12 -17.04 13.47
N ALA A 173 -0.10 -17.29 14.30
CA ALA A 173 0.80 -18.42 14.10
C ALA A 173 -0.01 -19.72 13.87
N GLY A 174 0.54 -20.60 13.05
CA GLY A 174 -0.12 -21.83 12.64
C GLY A 174 -1.23 -21.67 11.61
N SER A 175 -1.38 -20.48 11.04
CA SER A 175 -2.31 -20.22 9.95
C SER A 175 -1.69 -19.30 8.90
N TYR A 176 -2.26 -19.29 7.69
CA TYR A 176 -1.83 -18.46 6.58
C TYR A 176 -3.02 -18.01 5.74
N LYS A 177 -2.85 -16.91 4.98
CA LYS A 177 -3.84 -16.45 4.00
C LYS A 177 -3.15 -16.01 2.71
N PRO A 178 -3.31 -16.75 1.60
CA PRO A 178 -2.52 -16.50 0.40
C PRO A 178 -3.05 -15.37 -0.49
N THR A 179 -4.31 -15.00 -0.34
CA THR A 179 -4.99 -14.07 -1.23
C THR A 179 -5.45 -12.82 -0.49
N VAL A 180 -5.60 -11.73 -1.23
CA VAL A 180 -6.36 -10.57 -0.77
C VAL A 180 -7.82 -10.97 -0.61
N GLY A 181 -8.50 -10.47 0.42
CA GLY A 181 -9.89 -10.80 0.73
C GLY A 181 -10.17 -10.71 2.24
N SER A 182 -11.43 -10.90 2.62
CA SER A 182 -11.86 -10.85 4.02
C SER A 182 -12.00 -12.24 4.65
N GLU A 183 -11.56 -13.29 3.96
CA GLU A 183 -11.66 -14.67 4.43
C GLU A 183 -10.77 -14.92 5.65
N ALA A 184 -11.20 -15.88 6.47
CA ALA A 184 -10.42 -16.35 7.59
C ALA A 184 -9.10 -16.99 7.15
N CYS A 185 -8.10 -16.92 8.03
CA CYS A 185 -6.82 -17.59 7.83
C CYS A 185 -7.00 -19.11 7.81
N SER A 186 -6.37 -19.75 6.83
CA SER A 186 -6.36 -21.20 6.71
C SER A 186 -5.35 -21.80 7.69
N PRO A 187 -5.72 -22.82 8.48
CA PRO A 187 -4.77 -23.47 9.36
C PRO A 187 -3.69 -24.19 8.56
N CYS A 188 -2.51 -24.34 9.17
CA CYS A 188 -1.47 -25.20 8.62
C CYS A 188 -1.99 -26.64 8.46
N PRO A 189 -1.57 -27.36 7.39
CA PRO A 189 -1.94 -28.75 7.20
C PRO A 189 -1.59 -29.63 8.39
N THR A 190 -2.34 -30.71 8.59
CA THR A 190 -2.08 -31.66 9.67
C THR A 190 -0.63 -32.16 9.65
N GLY A 191 0.01 -32.19 10.82
CA GLY A 191 1.41 -32.57 10.94
C GLY A 191 2.41 -31.50 10.52
N SER A 192 1.95 -30.26 10.29
CA SER A 192 2.79 -29.09 10.04
C SER A 192 2.47 -27.97 11.02
N PHE A 193 3.44 -27.09 11.22
CA PHE A 193 3.34 -25.94 12.13
C PHE A 193 3.91 -24.68 11.48
N SER A 194 3.51 -23.50 11.96
CA SER A 194 4.15 -22.23 11.61
C SER A 194 4.22 -21.36 12.86
N THR A 195 5.38 -20.76 13.12
CA THR A 195 5.57 -19.75 14.18
C THR A 195 5.38 -18.33 13.66
N LEU A 196 5.24 -18.16 12.33
CA LEU A 196 5.09 -16.85 11.70
C LEU A 196 3.64 -16.37 11.81
N THR A 197 3.46 -15.12 12.27
CA THR A 197 2.21 -14.39 12.05
C THR A 197 2.21 -13.72 10.69
N ALA A 198 1.03 -13.29 10.25
CA ALA A 198 0.81 -12.67 8.95
C ALA A 198 1.31 -13.51 7.77
N ALA A 199 1.36 -14.85 7.92
CA ALA A 199 1.84 -15.72 6.87
C ALA A 199 0.94 -15.63 5.63
N SER A 200 1.52 -15.28 4.50
CA SER A 200 0.83 -15.11 3.21
C SER A 200 0.92 -16.34 2.31
N SER A 201 1.41 -17.48 2.82
CA SER A 201 1.57 -18.68 2.00
C SER A 201 1.60 -19.93 2.86
N SER A 202 1.12 -21.05 2.30
CA SER A 202 1.24 -22.37 2.91
C SER A 202 2.69 -22.84 3.04
N SER A 203 3.62 -22.25 2.28
CA SER A 203 5.06 -22.53 2.39
C SER A 203 5.65 -22.09 3.73
N ALA A 204 4.95 -21.25 4.49
CA ALA A 204 5.32 -20.92 5.87
C ALA A 204 5.09 -22.10 6.84
N CYS A 205 4.22 -23.05 6.47
CA CYS A 205 3.98 -24.25 7.27
C CYS A 205 5.11 -25.25 7.05
N VAL A 206 5.83 -25.55 8.14
CA VAL A 206 6.93 -26.50 8.17
C VAL A 206 6.44 -27.82 8.72
N ALA A 207 6.87 -28.94 8.12
CA ALA A 207 6.54 -30.26 8.63
C ALA A 207 7.08 -30.45 10.05
N CYS A 208 6.26 -31.03 10.93
CA CYS A 208 6.69 -31.38 12.27
C CYS A 208 7.75 -32.48 12.24
N ARG A 209 8.57 -32.52 13.29
CA ARG A 209 9.39 -33.69 13.61
C ARG A 209 8.49 -34.92 13.76
N SER A 210 8.98 -36.04 13.23
CA SER A 210 8.38 -37.37 13.40
C SER A 210 8.24 -37.73 14.88
N THR A 211 7.58 -38.85 15.17
CA THR A 211 7.48 -39.36 16.54
C THR A 211 8.86 -39.51 17.20
N CYS A 212 8.90 -39.36 18.52
CA CYS A 212 10.12 -39.53 19.29
C CYS A 212 10.66 -40.97 19.15
N ALA A 213 11.99 -41.10 19.17
CA ALA A 213 12.65 -42.40 19.06
C ALA A 213 12.50 -43.20 20.36
N GLU A 214 12.81 -44.49 20.30
CA GLU A 214 12.86 -45.33 21.51
C GLU A 214 13.86 -44.74 22.52
N GLY A 215 13.44 -44.62 23.78
CA GLY A 215 14.23 -43.98 24.84
C GLY A 215 14.08 -42.45 24.93
N GLU A 216 13.33 -41.82 24.03
CA GLU A 216 12.92 -40.41 24.13
C GLU A 216 11.48 -40.29 24.66
N LYS A 217 11.19 -39.15 25.32
CA LYS A 217 9.83 -38.73 25.64
C LYS A 217 9.50 -37.41 24.98
N GLU A 218 8.23 -37.27 24.62
CA GLU A 218 7.68 -36.03 24.10
C GLU A 218 7.39 -35.05 25.24
N ILE A 219 7.90 -33.82 25.11
CA ILE A 219 7.63 -32.74 26.06
C ILE A 219 6.80 -31.60 25.45
N VAL A 220 6.79 -31.49 24.12
CA VAL A 220 5.93 -30.58 23.36
C VAL A 220 5.36 -31.37 22.19
N ALA A 221 4.03 -31.39 22.10
CA ALA A 221 3.33 -32.02 21.00
C ALA A 221 3.43 -31.18 19.72
N CYS A 222 3.38 -31.85 18.57
CA CYS A 222 3.16 -31.17 17.29
C CYS A 222 1.74 -30.58 17.28
N SER A 223 1.64 -29.29 17.03
CA SER A 223 0.38 -28.57 16.82
C SER A 223 0.53 -27.59 15.65
N ALA A 224 -0.51 -26.83 15.32
CA ALA A 224 -0.41 -25.82 14.28
C ALA A 224 0.66 -24.75 14.58
N THR A 225 0.99 -24.50 15.85
CA THR A 225 1.96 -23.45 16.25
C THR A 225 3.27 -24.02 16.79
N THR A 226 3.33 -25.30 17.12
CA THR A 226 4.48 -25.90 17.81
C THR A 226 5.00 -27.13 17.07
N ASN A 227 6.33 -27.22 16.96
CA ASN A 227 6.98 -28.45 16.52
C ASN A 227 7.01 -29.49 17.65
N ARG A 228 7.08 -30.78 17.30
CA ARG A 228 7.32 -31.84 18.28
C ARG A 228 8.73 -31.72 18.85
N VAL A 229 8.82 -31.66 20.17
CA VAL A 229 10.09 -31.64 20.90
C VAL A 229 10.24 -32.91 21.71
N CYS A 230 11.31 -33.64 21.41
CA CYS A 230 11.68 -34.89 22.08
C CYS A 230 12.96 -34.66 22.90
N ILE A 231 13.00 -35.23 24.10
CA ILE A 231 14.19 -35.29 24.96
C ILE A 231 14.37 -36.73 25.46
N PRO A 232 15.58 -37.16 25.85
CA PRO A 232 15.77 -38.47 26.47
C PRO A 232 14.84 -38.66 27.69
N ALA A 233 14.33 -39.88 27.91
CA ALA A 233 13.29 -40.14 28.91
C ALA A 233 13.73 -39.79 30.35
N ASN A 234 15.03 -39.90 30.64
CA ASN A 234 15.67 -39.56 31.92
C ASN A 234 15.86 -38.05 32.15
N CYS A 235 15.60 -37.20 31.15
CA CYS A 235 15.76 -35.75 31.24
C CYS A 235 14.54 -35.02 31.79
N SER A 236 14.74 -33.86 32.42
CA SER A 236 13.66 -32.97 32.85
C SER A 236 13.33 -31.94 31.77
N LYS A 237 12.05 -31.57 31.63
CA LYS A 237 11.64 -30.45 30.76
C LYS A 237 12.07 -29.12 31.39
N CYS A 238 12.45 -28.15 30.55
CA CYS A 238 12.71 -26.78 30.99
C CYS A 238 11.44 -25.93 30.88
N GLU A 239 11.45 -24.78 31.56
CA GLU A 239 10.39 -23.78 31.49
C GLU A 239 10.42 -23.03 30.14
N MET A 240 9.37 -22.25 29.83
CA MET A 240 9.36 -21.43 28.62
C MET A 240 10.55 -20.44 28.62
N GLY A 241 11.18 -20.27 27.46
CA GLY A 241 12.37 -19.42 27.33
C GLY A 241 13.68 -20.08 27.78
N GLN A 242 13.69 -21.40 28.02
CA GLN A 242 14.89 -22.16 28.38
C GLN A 242 15.07 -23.40 27.50
N PHE A 243 16.32 -23.78 27.29
CA PHE A 243 16.70 -25.04 26.64
C PHE A 243 17.60 -25.89 27.55
N LEU A 244 17.53 -27.20 27.36
CA LEU A 244 18.20 -28.22 28.15
C LEU A 244 19.59 -28.48 27.57
N THR A 245 20.58 -28.46 28.45
CA THR A 245 21.98 -28.84 28.20
C THR A 245 22.37 -29.98 29.13
N ASP A 246 23.51 -30.61 28.87
CA ASP A 246 24.11 -31.64 29.74
C ASP A 246 23.20 -32.85 30.06
N CYS A 247 22.25 -33.16 29.17
CA CYS A 247 21.40 -34.35 29.30
C CYS A 247 21.70 -35.38 28.21
N ASN A 248 21.93 -36.63 28.60
CA ASN A 248 22.23 -37.78 27.74
C ASN A 248 21.61 -39.04 28.38
N VAL A 249 21.33 -40.07 27.59
CA VAL A 249 20.96 -41.42 28.05
C VAL A 249 21.94 -42.03 29.07
N THR A 250 23.19 -41.58 29.15
CA THR A 250 24.17 -41.99 30.17
C THR A 250 24.37 -40.97 31.30
N ALA A 251 23.71 -39.82 31.25
CA ALA A 251 23.88 -38.78 32.25
C ALA A 251 23.23 -39.20 33.58
N SER A 252 23.98 -39.06 34.67
CA SER A 252 23.51 -39.26 36.05
C SER A 252 22.62 -38.12 36.57
N HIS A 253 22.45 -37.06 35.78
CA HIS A 253 21.67 -35.88 36.13
C HIS A 253 20.65 -35.60 35.01
N ALA A 254 19.51 -35.02 35.38
CA ALA A 254 18.37 -34.79 34.48
C ALA A 254 18.56 -33.60 33.49
N GLY A 255 19.80 -33.15 33.31
CA GLY A 255 20.20 -31.99 32.51
C GLY A 255 20.10 -30.65 33.25
N THR A 256 20.65 -29.61 32.62
CA THR A 256 20.69 -28.23 33.12
C THR A 256 19.92 -27.31 32.16
N CYS A 257 18.99 -26.50 32.68
CA CYS A 257 18.25 -25.55 31.87
C CYS A 257 19.01 -24.22 31.74
N VAL A 258 19.16 -23.75 30.50
CA VAL A 258 19.87 -22.54 30.12
C VAL A 258 18.89 -21.58 29.45
N GLN A 259 18.94 -20.30 29.82
CA GLN A 259 18.09 -19.27 29.24
C GLN A 259 18.40 -19.06 27.75
N CYS A 260 17.35 -18.85 26.95
CA CYS A 260 17.49 -18.45 25.57
C CYS A 260 18.08 -17.03 25.50
N SER A 261 19.20 -16.88 24.79
CA SER A 261 19.77 -15.54 24.59
C SER A 261 18.85 -14.68 23.72
N PRO A 262 18.83 -13.35 23.86
CA PRO A 262 18.15 -12.50 22.88
C PRO A 262 18.85 -12.55 21.51
N CYS A 263 18.12 -12.33 20.42
CA CYS A 263 18.71 -12.12 19.09
C CYS A 263 19.02 -10.65 18.85
N ALA A 264 19.90 -10.35 17.89
CA ALA A 264 20.22 -8.99 17.51
C ALA A 264 19.02 -8.28 16.84
N LEU A 265 19.04 -6.94 16.79
CA LEU A 265 18.01 -6.15 16.12
C LEU A 265 17.79 -6.62 14.67
N GLY A 266 16.52 -6.75 14.27
CA GLY A 266 16.14 -7.26 12.94
C GLY A 266 16.19 -8.78 12.78
N GLN A 267 16.42 -9.53 13.86
CA GLN A 267 16.37 -10.99 13.90
C GLN A 267 15.33 -11.49 14.90
N TYR A 268 14.76 -12.65 14.63
CA TYR A 268 13.90 -13.39 15.55
C TYR A 268 14.54 -14.74 15.90
N ARG A 269 14.25 -15.27 17.09
CA ARG A 269 14.71 -16.59 17.50
C ARG A 269 13.71 -17.63 17.01
N ASP A 270 14.18 -18.54 16.16
CA ASP A 270 13.43 -19.72 15.74
C ASP A 270 13.83 -20.92 16.63
N GLY A 271 12.89 -21.37 17.46
CA GLY A 271 13.10 -22.43 18.43
C GLY A 271 13.59 -21.92 19.79
N CYS A 272 14.50 -22.68 20.41
CA CYS A 272 14.90 -22.60 21.83
C CYS A 272 13.96 -23.29 22.82
N ALA A 273 13.93 -24.62 22.68
CA ALA A 273 13.19 -25.53 23.54
C ALA A 273 13.81 -26.93 23.44
N GLY A 274 13.50 -27.81 24.40
CA GLY A 274 14.11 -29.14 24.45
C GLY A 274 15.61 -29.02 24.55
N MET A 275 16.38 -29.71 23.71
CA MET A 275 17.85 -29.65 23.73
C MET A 275 18.44 -28.66 22.71
N SER A 276 17.62 -27.81 22.08
CA SER A 276 18.06 -26.85 21.07
C SER A 276 18.12 -25.45 21.67
N ALA A 277 19.25 -24.75 21.49
CA ALA A 277 19.39 -23.33 21.82
C ALA A 277 18.58 -22.41 20.90
N GLY A 278 17.99 -22.94 19.82
CA GLY A 278 17.36 -22.14 18.77
C GLY A 278 18.37 -21.38 17.91
N GLU A 279 17.89 -20.83 16.81
CA GLU A 279 18.70 -20.08 15.85
C GLU A 279 18.12 -18.68 15.64
N CYS A 280 18.97 -17.66 15.52
CA CYS A 280 18.53 -16.32 15.17
C CYS A 280 18.41 -16.20 13.65
N LYS A 281 17.21 -15.94 13.15
CA LYS A 281 16.89 -15.76 11.73
C LYS A 281 16.57 -14.31 11.44
N ALA A 282 16.99 -13.82 10.28
CA ALA A 282 16.64 -12.48 9.82
C ALA A 282 15.13 -12.36 9.58
N CYS A 283 14.53 -11.23 9.95
CA CYS A 283 13.16 -10.92 9.56
C CYS A 283 13.08 -10.81 8.01
N PRO A 284 12.12 -11.45 7.33
CA PRO A 284 11.96 -11.33 5.88
C PRO A 284 11.56 -9.90 5.51
N THR A 285 12.31 -9.26 4.60
CA THR A 285 11.98 -7.94 4.05
C THR A 285 10.96 -8.09 2.92
N SER A 286 9.79 -7.45 3.02
CA SER A 286 8.86 -7.37 1.89
C SER A 286 9.44 -6.47 0.79
N THR A 287 9.33 -6.90 -0.46
CA THR A 287 9.87 -6.21 -1.64
C THR A 287 9.07 -4.98 -2.11
N GLU A 288 8.14 -4.47 -1.31
CA GLU A 288 7.34 -3.28 -1.64
C GLU A 288 7.45 -2.26 -0.49
N THR A 289 8.46 -1.38 -0.61
CA THR A 289 8.70 -0.11 0.12
C THR A 289 9.07 -0.09 1.62
N SER A 290 10.26 0.47 1.87
CA SER A 290 10.80 1.18 3.06
C SER A 290 10.77 0.51 4.45
N GLU A 291 11.98 0.08 4.87
CA GLU A 291 12.52 -0.01 6.24
C GLU A 291 11.65 -0.69 7.32
N GLY A 292 11.56 -2.03 7.24
CA GLY A 292 10.98 -2.88 8.27
C GLY A 292 11.98 -3.27 9.37
N GLY A 293 11.76 -2.78 10.59
CA GLY A 293 12.24 -3.40 11.83
C GLY A 293 11.18 -4.38 12.40
N CYS A 294 11.54 -5.15 13.44
CA CYS A 294 10.65 -6.05 14.18
C CYS A 294 10.52 -5.50 15.63
N SER A 295 9.32 -5.35 16.20
CA SER A 295 9.14 -5.02 17.63
C SER A 295 9.16 -6.29 18.49
N VAL A 296 10.02 -6.30 19.50
CA VAL A 296 10.23 -7.43 20.41
C VAL A 296 9.19 -7.37 21.53
N ALA A 297 7.95 -7.72 21.23
CA ALA A 297 6.96 -7.98 22.28
C ALA A 297 6.66 -9.48 22.45
N ASP A 298 6.71 -10.31 21.39
CA ASP A 298 6.22 -11.70 21.50
C ASP A 298 6.90 -12.75 20.57
N GLN A 299 8.18 -12.63 20.21
CA GLN A 299 8.85 -13.60 19.30
C GLN A 299 8.18 -13.73 17.91
N VAL A 300 7.43 -12.71 17.48
CA VAL A 300 6.53 -12.77 16.34
C VAL A 300 6.93 -11.73 15.29
N CYS A 301 7.02 -12.14 14.02
CA CYS A 301 7.26 -11.24 12.89
C CYS A 301 6.00 -10.44 12.55
N VAL A 302 5.96 -9.16 12.94
CA VAL A 302 4.99 -8.19 12.44
C VAL A 302 5.73 -7.20 11.50
N PRO A 303 5.25 -6.96 10.27
CA PRO A 303 5.81 -5.92 9.43
C PRO A 303 5.52 -4.53 10.03
N ILE A 304 6.54 -3.68 10.15
CA ILE A 304 6.35 -2.26 10.44
C ILE A 304 5.79 -1.59 9.18
N VAL A 305 4.54 -1.17 9.23
CA VAL A 305 4.05 -0.09 8.36
C VAL A 305 4.58 1.23 8.90
N LYS A 306 4.96 2.13 7.97
CA LYS A 306 5.40 3.53 8.19
C LYS A 306 5.14 4.00 9.62
N SER A 307 6.21 4.40 10.30
CA SER A 307 6.14 5.31 11.43
C SER A 307 5.12 6.40 11.12
N VAL A 308 3.94 6.32 11.75
CA VAL A 308 3.26 7.55 12.15
C VAL A 308 4.35 8.33 12.89
N PRO A 309 4.63 9.60 12.56
CA PRO A 309 5.54 10.38 13.38
C PRO A 309 5.09 10.17 14.82
N THR A 310 5.96 9.64 15.68
CA THR A 310 5.68 9.53 17.10
C THR A 310 5.44 10.96 17.55
N ILE A 311 4.18 11.35 17.67
CA ILE A 311 3.84 12.63 18.28
C ILE A 311 4.04 12.36 19.76
N ASN A 312 5.25 12.67 20.24
CA ASN A 312 5.49 12.74 21.66
C ASN A 312 4.62 13.88 22.18
N PHE A 313 3.51 13.55 22.82
CA PHE A 313 2.73 14.50 23.58
C PHE A 313 3.31 14.52 24.99
N ASP A 314 3.93 15.63 25.39
CA ASP A 314 4.24 15.87 26.79
C ASP A 314 2.92 16.18 27.51
N VAL A 315 2.38 15.18 28.23
CA VAL A 315 1.16 15.33 29.02
C VAL A 315 1.56 15.58 30.48
N THR A 316 1.48 16.84 30.91
CA THR A 316 1.69 17.19 32.32
C THR A 316 0.40 16.97 33.11
N VAL A 317 0.38 15.95 33.96
CA VAL A 317 -0.74 15.68 34.88
C VAL A 317 -0.44 16.30 36.24
N LEU A 318 -1.17 17.36 36.60
CA LEU A 318 -1.10 17.98 37.92
C LEU A 318 -2.05 17.26 38.88
N ILE A 319 -1.49 16.54 39.85
CA ILE A 319 -2.26 15.89 40.92
C ILE A 319 -2.13 16.75 42.18
N GLN A 320 -3.19 17.48 42.55
CA GLN A 320 -3.25 18.20 43.82
C GLN A 320 -3.74 17.28 44.93
N LEU A 321 -2.88 16.98 45.89
CA LEU A 321 -3.21 16.21 47.08
C LEU A 321 -3.29 17.16 48.29
N ALA A 322 -4.42 17.17 48.98
CA ALA A 322 -4.56 17.89 50.25
C ALA A 322 -4.03 17.01 51.39
N ILE A 323 -2.71 17.03 51.59
CA ILE A 323 -2.02 16.26 52.65
C ILE A 323 -1.53 17.24 53.71
N VAL A 324 -1.62 16.85 54.99
CA VAL A 324 -1.10 17.64 56.11
C VAL A 324 0.44 17.62 56.03
N LEU A 325 1.07 18.81 55.98
CA LEU A 325 2.51 19.03 55.71
C LEU A 325 3.51 18.24 56.57
N ILE A 326 3.09 17.67 57.70
CA ILE A 326 3.94 16.87 58.59
C ILE A 326 4.10 15.40 58.18
N ASP A 327 3.30 14.90 57.22
CA ASP A 327 3.33 13.49 56.82
C ASP A 327 3.97 13.22 55.45
N PHE A 328 4.31 14.27 54.67
CA PHE A 328 4.86 14.10 53.31
C PHE A 328 6.39 14.16 53.29
N THR A 329 7.01 13.26 54.05
CA THR A 329 8.47 13.11 54.12
C THR A 329 9.06 12.71 52.77
N SER A 330 10.36 12.94 52.59
CA SER A 330 11.12 12.57 51.38
C SER A 330 10.94 11.08 51.01
N ASP A 331 10.84 10.23 52.02
CA ASP A 331 10.63 8.79 51.83
C ASP A 331 9.21 8.46 51.34
N LEU A 332 8.19 9.20 51.80
CA LEU A 332 6.81 9.03 51.34
C LEU A 332 6.64 9.55 49.91
N GLN A 333 7.36 10.62 49.56
CA GLN A 333 7.45 11.14 48.19
C GLN A 333 8.04 10.09 47.23
N ALA A 334 9.14 9.45 47.61
CA ALA A 334 9.76 8.40 46.81
C ALA A 334 8.84 7.18 46.62
N HIS A 335 8.13 6.75 47.67
CA HIS A 335 7.16 5.65 47.57
C HIS A 335 5.97 6.00 46.68
N PHE A 336 5.45 7.22 46.77
CA PHE A 336 4.35 7.67 45.92
C PHE A 336 4.78 7.73 44.45
N ILE A 337 5.94 8.29 44.15
CA ILE A 337 6.53 8.31 42.80
C ILE A 337 6.67 6.89 42.25
N HIS A 338 7.22 5.96 43.05
CA HIS A 338 7.39 4.57 42.64
C HIS A 338 6.05 3.85 42.41
N ALA A 339 5.05 4.08 43.27
CA ALA A 339 3.72 3.50 43.11
C ALA A 339 3.00 4.01 41.85
N VAL A 340 3.12 5.30 41.54
CA VAL A 340 2.56 5.88 40.31
C VAL A 340 3.28 5.34 39.08
N ALA A 341 4.61 5.20 39.13
CA ALA A 341 5.40 4.58 38.06
C ALA A 341 4.97 3.14 37.75
N LEU A 342 4.82 2.30 38.78
CA LEU A 342 4.32 0.93 38.65
C LEU A 342 2.90 0.85 38.07
N THR A 343 2.02 1.79 38.41
CA THR A 343 0.65 1.84 37.84
C THR A 343 0.61 2.35 36.41
N ALA A 344 1.55 3.20 36.00
CA ALA A 344 1.62 3.71 34.62
C ALA A 344 2.16 2.63 33.66
N GLU A 345 3.20 1.89 34.07
CA GLU A 345 3.80 0.81 33.29
C GLU A 345 2.86 -0.39 33.06
N THR A 346 1.84 -0.56 33.92
CA THR A 346 0.87 -1.65 33.81
C THR A 346 -0.33 -1.35 32.90
N LEU A 347 -0.52 -0.08 32.50
CA LEU A 347 -1.64 0.35 31.67
C LEU A 347 -1.30 0.37 30.17
N ASP A 348 -0.06 0.72 29.79
CA ASP A 348 0.43 0.66 28.40
C ASP A 348 1.97 0.73 28.37
N SER A 349 2.63 -0.19 27.63
CA SER A 349 4.09 -0.19 27.44
C SER A 349 4.63 1.01 26.66
N ASN A 350 3.76 1.86 26.10
CA ASN A 350 4.12 3.06 25.35
C ASN A 350 4.13 4.35 26.19
N VAL A 351 3.80 4.29 27.49
CA VAL A 351 3.83 5.45 28.40
C VAL A 351 5.11 5.43 29.23
N MET A 352 6.01 6.38 28.95
CA MET A 352 7.24 6.58 29.71
C MET A 352 7.12 7.83 30.58
N ILE A 353 7.30 7.67 31.89
CA ILE A 353 7.39 8.82 32.81
C ILE A 353 8.80 9.42 32.69
N VAL A 354 8.90 10.62 32.11
CA VAL A 354 10.18 11.30 31.87
C VAL A 354 10.71 11.98 33.14
N SER A 355 9.81 12.54 33.95
CA SER A 355 10.13 13.17 35.22
C SER A 355 8.90 13.23 36.12
N MET A 356 9.10 13.14 37.43
CA MET A 356 8.10 13.42 38.46
C MET A 356 8.73 14.34 39.48
N ASP A 357 8.21 15.56 39.57
CA ASP A 357 8.61 16.52 40.59
C ASP A 357 7.51 16.64 41.64
N ALA A 358 7.88 16.49 42.90
CA ALA A 358 7.02 16.80 44.03
C ALA A 358 7.46 18.15 44.61
N SER A 359 6.58 19.14 44.57
CA SER A 359 6.81 20.44 45.22
C SER A 359 5.73 20.70 46.25
N SER A 360 6.13 21.14 47.45
CA SER A 360 5.20 21.74 48.40
C SER A 360 4.82 23.15 47.93
N GLY A 361 3.53 23.39 47.73
CA GLY A 361 2.97 24.74 47.52
C GLY A 361 2.87 25.52 48.81
#